data_AF-A0A2G6EQ97-F1
#
_entry.id   AF-A0A2G6EQ97-F1
#
_cell.length_a   1.000
_cell.length_b   1.000
_cell.length_c   1.000
_cell.angle_alpha   90.00
_cell.angle_beta   90.00
_cell.angle_gamma   90.00
#
_symmetry.space_group_name_H-M   'P 1'
#
loop_
_entity.id
_entity.type
_entity.pdbx_description
1 polymer ?
#
loop_
_entity_poly.entity_id
_entity_poly.type
_entity_poly.pdbx_seq_one_letter_code
_entity_poly.pdbx_strand_id
1 'polypeptide(L)'
;MWRQRLIRLLLIMCLFLPVFTSTATAGEGNAAGSRSGPEAVERLRLDINTASASEIAATLPGIGPVKAAAIVEYRRANGLFRTPDQLLEVRGIGPRTLEKIEPFLRIGSVAADNRRRDLARQARERGQARVSAILSVVREDRRRALDSR
;
A
#
# COMPACT_ATOMS: atom_id res chain seq x y z
N MET A 1 -32.05 42.76 5.66
CA MET A 1 -31.52 43.24 4.35
C MET A 1 -30.02 43.04 4.15
N TRP A 2 -29.20 42.72 5.16
CA TRP A 2 -27.76 42.44 4.97
C TRP A 2 -27.42 40.99 4.60
N ARG A 3 -28.25 40.00 4.97
CA ARG A 3 -28.09 38.60 4.54
C ARG A 3 -28.30 38.39 3.03
N GLN A 4 -29.13 39.22 2.41
CA GLN A 4 -29.37 39.24 0.95
C GLN A 4 -28.25 39.96 0.16
N ARG A 5 -27.47 40.82 0.83
CA ARG A 5 -26.30 41.50 0.22
C ARG A 5 -25.05 40.63 0.23
N LEU A 6 -24.91 39.74 1.23
CA LEU A 6 -23.81 38.78 1.29
C LEU A 6 -23.92 37.66 0.24
N ILE A 7 -25.13 37.16 -0.01
CA ILE A 7 -25.39 36.10 -1.01
C ILE A 7 -25.16 36.62 -2.44
N ARG A 8 -25.44 37.90 -2.72
CA ARG A 8 -25.20 38.54 -4.01
C ARG A 8 -23.71 38.77 -4.33
N LEU A 9 -22.86 38.90 -3.31
CA LEU A 9 -21.40 38.97 -3.50
C LEU A 9 -20.76 37.59 -3.74
N LEU A 10 -21.33 36.51 -3.19
CA LEU A 10 -20.87 35.13 -3.45
C LEU A 10 -21.19 34.62 -4.87
N LEU A 11 -22.22 35.16 -5.55
CA LEU A 11 -22.57 34.78 -6.93
C LEU A 11 -21.76 35.54 -8.01
N ILE A 12 -21.13 36.68 -7.69
CA ILE A 12 -20.22 37.38 -8.61
C ILE A 12 -18.84 36.70 -8.67
N MET A 13 -18.49 35.87 -7.69
CA MET A 13 -17.35 34.95 -7.76
C MET A 13 -17.62 33.71 -8.65
N CYS A 14 -18.73 33.72 -9.42
CA CYS A 14 -19.09 32.65 -10.34
C CYS A 14 -19.00 33.08 -11.81
N LEU A 15 -18.52 34.29 -12.08
CA LEU A 15 -18.50 34.90 -13.42
C LEU A 15 -17.11 35.43 -13.79
N PHE A 16 -16.11 34.57 -13.69
CA PHE A 16 -14.86 34.72 -14.42
C PHE A 16 -14.51 33.38 -15.05
N LEU A 17 -15.10 33.14 -16.22
CA LEU A 17 -14.49 32.29 -17.22
C LEU A 17 -13.10 32.84 -17.53
N PRO A 18 -12.13 31.95 -17.77
CA PRO A 18 -11.68 31.89 -19.15
C PRO A 18 -11.73 30.48 -19.72
N VAL A 19 -12.16 30.47 -20.98
CA VAL A 19 -11.85 29.49 -22.00
C VAL A 19 -10.39 29.04 -21.90
N PHE A 20 -10.16 27.78 -21.52
CA PHE A 20 -8.92 27.09 -21.80
C PHE A 20 -9.24 25.91 -22.71
N THR A 21 -9.11 26.14 -24.01
CA THR A 21 -9.17 25.11 -25.05
C THR A 21 -7.96 24.20 -24.89
N SER A 22 -8.14 23.05 -24.23
CA SER A 22 -7.16 21.98 -24.20
C SER A 22 -7.30 21.10 -25.43
N THR A 23 -6.30 21.13 -26.31
CA THR A 23 -6.02 20.07 -27.28
C THR A 23 -5.47 18.87 -26.51
N ALA A 24 -6.31 17.88 -26.23
CA ALA A 24 -5.86 16.60 -25.66
C ALA A 24 -5.35 15.70 -26.79
N THR A 25 -4.03 15.50 -26.81
CA THR A 25 -3.32 14.57 -27.68
C THR A 25 -3.79 13.13 -27.48
N ALA A 26 -3.92 12.41 -28.59
CA ALA A 26 -4.09 10.97 -28.63
C ALA A 26 -2.77 10.25 -28.30
N GLY A 27 -2.89 9.07 -27.70
CA GLY A 27 -1.92 7.98 -27.80
C GLY A 27 -0.70 8.05 -26.88
N GLU A 28 -0.66 7.19 -25.86
CA GLU A 28 0.19 6.00 -25.91
C GLU A 28 -0.07 5.11 -24.71
N GLY A 29 -0.40 3.85 -25.03
CA GLY A 29 -0.55 2.81 -24.04
C GLY A 29 0.79 2.52 -23.36
N ASN A 30 0.74 2.30 -22.07
CA ASN A 30 1.54 1.22 -21.53
C ASN A 30 0.70 0.45 -20.54
N ALA A 31 0.33 -0.75 -20.97
CA ALA A 31 -0.22 -1.80 -20.15
C ALA A 31 0.73 -2.04 -18.98
N ALA A 32 0.45 -1.39 -17.85
CA ALA A 32 1.00 -1.80 -16.57
C ALA A 32 0.43 -3.18 -16.30
N GLY A 33 1.24 -4.19 -16.67
CA GLY A 33 0.85 -5.57 -16.78
C GLY A 33 0.00 -6.02 -15.62
N SER A 34 -1.24 -6.39 -15.95
CA SER A 34 -1.94 -7.44 -15.24
C SER A 34 -1.09 -8.70 -15.37
N ARG A 35 -0.09 -8.82 -14.50
CA ARG A 35 0.51 -10.09 -14.14
C ARG A 35 -0.58 -10.87 -13.40
N SER A 36 -1.53 -11.37 -14.18
CA SER A 36 -2.44 -12.44 -13.79
C SER A 36 -1.61 -13.73 -13.71
N GLY A 37 -0.62 -13.73 -12.81
CA GLY A 37 -0.01 -14.95 -12.30
C GLY A 37 -0.94 -15.59 -11.25
N PRO A 38 -0.51 -16.70 -10.64
CA PRO A 38 -1.28 -17.45 -9.64
C PRO A 38 -1.77 -16.64 -8.41
N GLU A 39 -1.41 -15.35 -8.29
CA GLU A 39 -1.92 -14.43 -7.26
C GLU A 39 -3.44 -14.27 -7.23
N ALA A 40 -4.16 -14.43 -8.34
CA ALA A 40 -5.61 -14.22 -8.33
C ALA A 40 -6.36 -15.25 -7.47
N VAL A 41 -5.86 -16.49 -7.39
CA VAL A 41 -6.41 -17.54 -6.52
C VAL A 41 -5.90 -17.37 -5.10
N GLU A 42 -4.68 -16.86 -4.93
CA GLU A 42 -4.10 -16.54 -3.61
C GLU A 42 -4.80 -15.36 -2.91
N ARG A 43 -5.42 -14.44 -3.67
CA ARG A 43 -6.20 -13.31 -3.15
C ARG A 43 -7.45 -13.70 -2.36
N LEU A 44 -7.92 -14.95 -2.47
CA LEU A 44 -9.04 -15.45 -1.67
C LEU A 44 -8.61 -15.84 -0.24
N ARG A 45 -7.30 -15.98 0.00
CA ARG A 45 -6.78 -16.35 1.32
C ARG A 45 -6.41 -15.12 2.14
N LEU A 46 -6.81 -15.12 3.40
CA LEU A 46 -6.51 -14.05 4.34
C LEU A 46 -5.12 -14.24 4.95
N ASP A 47 -4.29 -13.20 4.88
CA ASP A 47 -2.98 -13.21 5.52
C ASP A 47 -3.09 -12.86 7.00
N ILE A 48 -2.85 -13.85 7.86
CA ILE A 48 -3.03 -13.72 9.31
C ILE A 48 -2.02 -12.75 9.94
N ASN A 49 -0.86 -12.57 9.30
CA ASN A 49 0.19 -11.70 9.79
C ASN A 49 -0.14 -10.22 9.60
N THR A 50 -0.91 -9.88 8.57
CA THR A 50 -1.23 -8.48 8.21
C THR A 50 -2.68 -8.11 8.48
N ALA A 51 -3.59 -9.08 8.55
CA ALA A 51 -5.01 -8.83 8.74
C ALA A 51 -5.32 -8.20 10.10
N SER A 52 -6.34 -7.34 10.14
CA SER A 52 -6.92 -6.80 11.35
C SER A 52 -7.81 -7.83 12.06
N ALA A 53 -8.11 -7.62 13.35
CA ALA A 53 -8.99 -8.51 14.09
C ALA A 53 -10.40 -8.60 13.47
N SER A 54 -10.93 -7.50 12.95
CA SER A 54 -12.24 -7.51 12.25
C SER A 54 -12.20 -8.31 10.96
N GLU A 55 -11.15 -8.17 10.15
CA GLU A 55 -11.01 -8.96 8.91
C GLU A 55 -10.90 -10.45 9.20
N ILE A 56 -10.10 -10.82 10.21
CA ILE A 56 -9.96 -12.20 10.67
C ILE A 56 -11.32 -12.78 11.09
N ALA A 57 -12.10 -12.04 11.87
CA ALA A 57 -13.42 -12.48 12.33
C ALA A 57 -14.46 -12.55 11.20
N ALA A 58 -14.36 -11.69 10.19
CA ALA A 58 -15.28 -11.66 9.05
C ALA A 58 -15.01 -12.77 8.04
N THR A 59 -13.74 -13.11 7.81
CA THR A 59 -13.34 -14.07 6.77
C THR A 59 -13.20 -15.51 7.28
N LEU A 60 -12.78 -15.71 8.54
CA LEU A 60 -12.48 -17.05 9.05
C LEU A 60 -13.69 -17.70 9.76
N PRO A 61 -14.22 -18.82 9.24
CA PRO A 61 -15.35 -19.50 9.88
C PRO A 61 -14.97 -20.06 11.26
N GLY A 62 -15.78 -19.77 12.28
CA GLY A 62 -15.55 -20.24 13.65
C GLY A 62 -14.56 -19.41 14.47
N ILE A 63 -14.04 -18.31 13.90
CA ILE A 63 -13.24 -17.30 14.60
C ILE A 63 -14.12 -16.07 14.87
N GLY A 64 -14.54 -15.92 16.11
CA GLY A 64 -15.24 -14.71 16.56
C GLY A 64 -14.29 -13.57 16.94
N PRO A 65 -14.83 -12.40 17.31
CA PRO A 65 -14.03 -11.21 17.65
C PRO A 65 -13.04 -11.45 18.79
N VAL A 66 -13.41 -12.27 19.79
CA VAL A 66 -12.55 -12.61 20.93
C VAL A 66 -11.32 -13.42 20.48
N LYS A 67 -11.53 -14.43 19.62
CA LYS A 67 -10.44 -15.26 19.10
C LYS A 67 -9.56 -14.47 18.14
N ALA A 68 -10.17 -13.64 17.30
CA ALA A 68 -9.43 -12.76 16.40
C ALA A 68 -8.53 -11.79 17.18
N ALA A 69 -9.03 -11.20 18.27
CA ALA A 69 -8.21 -10.38 19.15
C ALA A 69 -7.06 -11.19 19.77
N ALA A 70 -7.32 -12.41 20.23
CA ALA A 70 -6.27 -13.29 20.77
C ALA A 70 -5.16 -13.60 19.75
N ILE A 71 -5.50 -13.77 18.46
CA ILE A 71 -4.51 -13.95 17.38
C ILE A 71 -3.65 -12.68 17.23
N VAL A 72 -4.27 -11.50 17.26
CA VAL A 72 -3.57 -10.22 17.15
C VAL A 72 -2.64 -9.98 18.35
N GLU A 73 -3.06 -10.35 19.54
CA GLU A 73 -2.23 -10.27 20.74
C GLU A 73 -1.09 -11.30 20.71
N TYR A 74 -1.36 -12.52 20.25
CA TYR A 74 -0.33 -13.54 20.09
C TYR A 74 0.79 -13.08 19.15
N ARG A 75 0.46 -12.49 17.99
CA ARG A 75 1.49 -11.99 17.08
C ARG A 75 2.30 -10.81 17.64
N ARG A 76 1.71 -10.02 18.54
CA ARG A 76 2.40 -8.91 19.21
C ARG A 76 3.40 -9.44 20.24
N ALA A 77 3.03 -10.47 20.97
CA ALA A 77 3.87 -11.07 22.01
C ALA A 77 4.95 -12.01 21.45
N ASN A 78 4.61 -12.87 20.49
CA ASN A 78 5.47 -13.95 19.99
C ASN A 78 6.08 -13.66 18.61
N GLY A 79 5.62 -12.62 17.93
CA GLY A 79 6.02 -12.28 16.56
C GLY A 79 5.13 -12.90 15.48
N LEU A 80 5.57 -12.81 14.22
CA LEU A 80 4.79 -13.25 13.06
C LEU A 80 4.64 -14.78 13.01
N PHE A 81 3.47 -15.24 12.61
CA PHE A 81 3.19 -16.65 12.35
C PHE A 81 4.04 -17.14 11.17
N ARG A 82 4.68 -18.30 11.33
CA ARG A 82 5.44 -18.96 10.25
C ARG A 82 4.74 -20.19 9.69
N THR A 83 3.98 -20.89 10.54
CA THR A 83 3.22 -22.08 10.19
C THR A 83 1.78 -21.95 10.70
N PRO A 84 0.80 -22.57 10.02
CA PRO A 84 -0.60 -22.55 10.46
C PRO A 84 -0.77 -23.23 11.82
N ASP A 85 0.07 -24.21 12.17
CA ASP A 85 0.02 -24.93 13.46
C ASP A 85 0.22 -24.03 14.69
N GLN A 86 0.95 -22.93 14.55
CA GLN A 86 1.14 -21.95 15.64
C GLN A 86 -0.18 -21.30 16.09
N LEU A 87 -1.24 -21.38 15.27
CA LEU A 87 -2.57 -20.94 15.69
C LEU A 87 -3.14 -21.81 16.81
N LEU A 88 -2.67 -23.05 17.01
CA LEU A 88 -3.07 -23.90 18.13
C LEU A 88 -2.58 -23.40 19.49
N GLU A 89 -1.52 -22.59 19.49
CA GLU A 89 -1.01 -21.93 20.71
C GLU A 89 -1.89 -20.75 21.12
N VAL A 90 -2.77 -20.28 20.22
CA VAL A 90 -3.70 -19.19 20.52
C VAL A 90 -4.90 -19.71 21.30
N ARG A 91 -5.13 -19.09 22.46
CA ARG A 91 -6.21 -19.45 23.38
C ARG A 91 -7.58 -19.43 22.68
N GLY A 92 -8.24 -20.60 22.64
CA GLY A 92 -9.57 -20.77 22.05
C GLY A 92 -9.60 -21.20 20.58
N ILE A 93 -8.43 -21.46 19.96
CA ILE A 93 -8.31 -22.13 18.68
C ILE A 93 -7.90 -23.58 18.94
N GLY A 94 -8.76 -24.52 18.55
CA GLY A 94 -8.46 -25.95 18.61
C GLY A 94 -8.25 -26.54 17.22
N PRO A 95 -7.81 -27.81 17.13
CA PRO A 95 -7.53 -28.49 15.85
C PRO A 95 -8.74 -28.49 14.90
N ARG A 96 -9.94 -28.73 15.43
CA ARG A 96 -11.20 -28.64 14.65
C ARG A 96 -11.48 -27.26 14.05
N THR A 97 -11.00 -26.20 14.70
CA THR A 97 -11.14 -24.84 14.15
C THR A 97 -10.07 -24.63 13.09
N LEU A 98 -8.84 -25.07 13.36
CA LEU A 98 -7.71 -24.96 12.44
C LEU A 98 -8.02 -25.62 11.08
N GLU A 99 -8.50 -26.86 11.07
CA GLU A 99 -8.88 -27.59 9.85
C GLU A 99 -9.91 -26.83 8.98
N LYS A 100 -10.82 -26.09 9.62
CA LYS A 100 -11.85 -25.31 8.91
C LYS A 100 -11.29 -24.02 8.30
N ILE A 101 -10.29 -23.42 8.94
CA ILE A 101 -9.71 -22.14 8.52
C ILE A 101 -8.49 -22.31 7.62
N GLU A 102 -7.79 -23.44 7.72
CA GLU A 102 -6.61 -23.80 6.92
C GLU A 102 -6.76 -23.48 5.42
N PRO A 103 -7.85 -23.83 4.71
CA PRO A 103 -7.99 -23.51 3.29
C PRO A 103 -8.03 -21.99 2.98
N PHE A 104 -8.46 -21.19 3.95
CA PHE A 104 -8.59 -19.73 3.85
C PHE A 104 -7.37 -18.98 4.40
N LEU A 105 -6.45 -19.66 5.07
CA LEU A 105 -5.29 -19.04 5.67
C LEU A 105 -4.16 -18.88 4.64
N ARG A 106 -3.54 -17.71 4.68
CA ARG A 106 -2.24 -17.46 4.08
C ARG A 106 -1.28 -17.03 5.17
N ILE A 107 -0.06 -17.54 5.10
CA ILE A 107 1.05 -17.02 5.88
C ILE A 107 2.00 -16.33 4.91
N GLY A 108 2.05 -15.01 4.95
CA GLY A 108 2.98 -14.23 4.14
C GLY A 108 4.41 -14.73 4.38
N SER A 109 5.08 -15.17 3.32
CA SER A 109 6.49 -15.55 3.44
C SER A 109 7.31 -14.32 3.81
N VAL A 110 8.12 -14.42 4.86
CA VAL A 110 9.03 -13.35 5.29
C VAL A 110 9.92 -12.87 4.14
N ALA A 111 10.24 -13.76 3.19
CA ALA A 111 10.99 -13.44 1.98
C ALA A 111 10.25 -12.50 1.01
N ALA A 112 8.92 -12.56 0.91
CA ALA A 112 8.15 -11.62 0.10
C ALA A 112 8.14 -10.22 0.72
N ASP A 113 8.04 -10.14 2.05
CA ASP A 113 8.06 -8.87 2.76
C ASP A 113 9.45 -8.22 2.74
N ASN A 114 10.51 -8.99 2.99
CA ASN A 114 11.89 -8.52 2.87
C ASN A 114 12.17 -8.00 1.45
N ARG A 115 11.77 -8.74 0.41
CA ARG A 115 11.90 -8.27 -0.98
C ARG A 115 11.15 -6.97 -1.23
N ARG A 116 9.94 -6.80 -0.70
CA ARG A 116 9.19 -5.53 -0.84
C ARG A 116 9.94 -4.36 -0.20
N ARG A 117 10.50 -4.56 1.01
CA ARG A 117 11.32 -3.53 1.69
C ARG A 117 12.60 -3.21 0.91
N ASP A 118 13.29 -4.22 0.41
CA ASP A 118 14.52 -4.06 -0.37
C ASP A 118 14.27 -3.31 -1.68
N LEU A 119 13.18 -3.65 -2.38
CA LEU A 119 12.76 -2.95 -3.60
C LEU A 119 12.41 -1.49 -3.33
N ALA A 120 11.72 -1.20 -2.22
CA ALA A 120 11.39 0.17 -1.83
C ALA A 120 12.65 0.99 -1.51
N ARG A 121 13.65 0.39 -0.85
CA ARG A 121 14.95 1.01 -0.61
C ARG A 121 15.70 1.29 -1.92
N GLN A 122 15.78 0.29 -2.80
CA GLN A 122 16.43 0.43 -4.11
C GLN A 122 15.78 1.52 -4.96
N ALA A 123 14.45 1.67 -4.93
CA ALA A 123 13.76 2.72 -5.67
C ALA A 123 14.16 4.13 -5.21
N ARG A 124 14.28 4.33 -3.89
CA ARG A 124 14.73 5.62 -3.31
C ARG A 124 16.18 5.92 -3.65
N GLU A 125 17.04 4.91 -3.54
CA GLU A 125 18.46 5.03 -3.89
C GLU A 125 18.64 5.36 -5.37
N ARG A 126 17.87 4.73 -6.27
CA ARG A 126 17.87 5.08 -7.70
C ARG A 126 17.41 6.52 -7.95
N GLY A 127 16.39 6.99 -7.23
CA GLY A 127 15.95 8.39 -7.31
C GLY A 127 17.05 9.36 -6.84
N GLN A 128 17.66 9.08 -5.69
CA GLN A 128 18.75 9.89 -5.13
C GLN A 128 20.00 9.87 -6.03
N ALA A 129 20.34 8.72 -6.62
CA ALA A 129 21.46 8.59 -7.55
C ALA A 129 21.24 9.44 -8.82
N ARG A 130 20.01 9.46 -9.36
CA ARG A 130 19.67 10.32 -10.51
C ARG A 130 19.79 11.81 -10.17
N VAL A 131 19.29 12.23 -9.01
CA VAL A 131 19.43 13.62 -8.55
C VAL A 131 20.89 14.00 -8.33
N SER A 132 21.67 13.12 -7.70
CA SER A 132 23.11 13.29 -7.50
C SER A 132 23.85 13.44 -8.84
N ALA A 133 23.52 12.61 -9.83
CA ALA A 133 24.11 12.69 -11.17
C ALA A 133 23.81 14.04 -11.83
N ILE A 134 22.55 14.51 -11.79
CA ILE A 134 22.17 15.81 -12.35
C ILE A 134 22.91 16.95 -11.64
N LEU A 135 22.95 16.94 -10.30
CA LEU A 135 23.66 17.97 -9.53
C LEU A 135 25.16 17.96 -9.80
N SER A 136 25.76 16.79 -10.08
CA SER A 136 27.17 16.69 -10.46
C SER A 136 27.44 17.34 -11.81
N VAL A 137 26.58 17.12 -12.81
CA VAL A 137 26.69 17.75 -14.14
C VAL A 137 26.54 19.27 -14.03
N VAL A 138 25.50 19.74 -13.33
CA VAL A 138 25.25 21.17 -13.14
C VAL A 138 26.42 21.87 -12.40
N ARG A 139 27.02 21.19 -11.42
CA ARG A 139 28.16 21.72 -10.68
C ARG A 139 29.42 21.78 -11.54
N GLU A 140 29.63 20.78 -12.40
CA GLU A 140 30.78 20.71 -13.31
C GLU A 140 30.71 21.79 -14.39
N ASP A 141 29.53 21.98 -15.00
CA ASP A 141 29.29 23.07 -15.98
C ASP A 141 29.56 24.45 -15.35
N ARG A 142 29.12 24.64 -14.11
CA ARG A 142 29.40 25.88 -13.36
C ARG A 142 30.90 26.08 -13.10
N ARG A 143 31.68 25.03 -12.85
CA ARG A 143 33.13 25.13 -12.68
C ARG A 143 33.83 25.51 -13.99
N ARG A 144 33.49 24.83 -15.09
CA ARG A 144 34.04 25.13 -16.43
C ARG A 144 33.77 26.57 -16.88
N ALA A 145 32.59 27.11 -16.55
CA ALA A 145 32.23 28.49 -16.86
C ALA A 145 33.06 29.53 -16.08
N LEU A 146 33.60 29.17 -14.91
CA LEU A 146 34.45 30.06 -14.11
C LEU A 146 35.91 30.04 -14.59
N ASP A 147 36.42 28.87 -15.01
CA ASP A 147 37.82 28.70 -15.45
C ASP A 147 38.11 29.26 -16.86
N SER A 148 37.07 29.62 -17.61
CA SER A 148 37.17 30.18 -18.98
C SER A 148 37.25 31.71 -19.04
N ARG A 149 37.50 32.37 -17.90
CA ARG A 149 37.70 33.82 -17.77
C ARG A 149 39.12 34.14 -17.35
#